data_AF-A0A284R3U7-F1
#
_entry.id   AF-A0A284R3U7-F1
#
_cell.length_a   1.000
_cell.length_b   1.000
_cell.length_c   1.000
_cell.angle_alpha   90.00
_cell.angle_beta   90.00
_cell.angle_gamma   90.00
#
_symmetry.space_group_name_H-M   'P 1'
#
loop_
_entity.id
_entity.type
_entity.pdbx_description
1 polymer ?
#
loop_
_entity_poly.entity_id
_entity_poly.type
_entity_poly.pdbx_seq_one_letter_code
_entity_poly.pdbx_strand_id
1 'polypeptide(L)'
;MASPFLNSRHYSTPITSPTETVTSQKLPEAMEPRLSMTFTCTVKDCGTRSSHEFSKRAYTKGIVIVQCPGCENRHLIADHLGWFKEGTEDGKLRTIEDLVKARGEKVKYGRVGMDGDIEYVDE
;
A
#
# COMPACT_ATOMS: atom_id res chain seq x y z
N MET A 1 -19.47 73.22 9.74
CA MET A 1 -20.86 73.58 9.40
C MET A 1 -20.99 73.34 7.89
N ALA A 2 -21.78 72.45 7.32
CA ALA A 2 -22.84 71.58 7.77
C ALA A 2 -22.91 70.36 6.81
N SER A 3 -23.16 69.15 7.31
CA SER A 3 -23.88 68.09 6.55
C SER A 3 -25.37 68.52 6.47
N PRO A 4 -26.28 67.99 5.61
CA PRO A 4 -26.52 66.55 5.42
C PRO A 4 -27.22 66.08 4.10
N PHE A 5 -27.51 64.77 4.06
CA PHE A 5 -28.62 64.05 3.39
C PHE A 5 -28.46 63.40 1.98
N LEU A 6 -28.44 62.05 2.03
CA LEU A 6 -29.17 61.02 1.26
C LEU A 6 -29.36 61.16 -0.28
N ASN A 7 -28.97 60.11 -1.03
CA ASN A 7 -29.97 59.10 -1.46
C ASN A 7 -29.35 57.79 -1.98
N SER A 8 -29.87 56.67 -1.48
CA SER A 8 -29.59 55.30 -1.92
C SER A 8 -30.37 55.00 -3.21
N ARG A 9 -29.70 54.45 -4.23
CA ARG A 9 -30.37 53.71 -5.31
C ARG A 9 -29.90 52.27 -5.27
N HIS A 10 -30.76 51.44 -4.68
CA HIS A 10 -30.70 50.00 -4.69
C HIS A 10 -30.80 49.49 -6.13
N TYR A 11 -29.80 48.73 -6.57
CA TYR A 11 -29.91 47.90 -7.76
C TYR A 11 -30.06 46.45 -7.31
N SER A 12 -31.28 45.92 -7.41
CA SER A 12 -31.56 44.52 -7.10
C SER A 12 -31.00 43.64 -8.21
N THR A 13 -29.88 42.97 -7.95
CA THR A 13 -29.43 41.83 -8.77
C THR A 13 -30.31 40.61 -8.45
N PRO A 14 -30.79 39.86 -9.46
CA PRO A 14 -31.49 38.62 -9.21
C PRO A 14 -30.54 37.61 -8.56
N ILE A 15 -30.93 37.11 -7.38
CA ILE A 15 -30.24 36.04 -6.67
C ILE A 15 -30.45 34.76 -7.47
N THR A 16 -29.44 34.35 -8.24
CA THR A 16 -29.38 33.00 -8.79
C THR A 16 -29.12 32.05 -7.65
N SER A 17 -30.13 31.26 -7.28
CA SER A 17 -29.98 30.13 -6.36
C SER A 17 -28.87 29.20 -6.89
N PRO A 18 -27.83 28.87 -6.10
CA PRO A 18 -26.96 27.78 -6.47
C PRO A 18 -27.75 26.48 -6.33
N THR A 19 -28.02 25.84 -7.46
CA THR A 19 -28.47 24.45 -7.53
C THR A 19 -27.42 23.59 -6.81
N GLU A 20 -27.77 23.11 -5.61
CA GLU A 20 -26.99 22.13 -4.87
C GLU A 20 -26.92 20.85 -5.72
N THR A 21 -25.78 20.70 -6.41
CA THR A 21 -25.44 19.44 -7.06
C THR A 21 -25.05 18.50 -5.92
N VAL A 22 -25.93 17.56 -5.59
CA VAL A 22 -25.62 16.47 -4.65
C VAL A 22 -24.55 15.61 -5.32
N THR A 23 -23.28 15.97 -5.13
CA THR A 23 -22.15 15.09 -5.43
C THR A 23 -22.32 13.88 -4.54
N SER A 24 -22.65 12.74 -5.15
CA SER A 24 -22.52 11.42 -4.53
C SER A 24 -21.06 11.26 -4.11
N GLN A 25 -20.77 11.56 -2.84
CA GLN A 25 -19.45 11.36 -2.29
C GLN A 25 -19.25 9.85 -2.17
N LYS A 26 -18.34 9.31 -3.00
CA LYS A 26 -17.85 7.94 -2.93
C LYS A 26 -17.55 7.63 -1.46
N LEU A 27 -18.20 6.60 -0.92
CA LEU A 27 -17.96 6.04 0.41
C LEU A 27 -16.44 5.98 0.68
N PRO A 28 -15.95 6.28 1.90
CA PRO A 28 -14.53 6.24 2.20
C PRO A 28 -13.93 4.95 1.65
N GLU A 29 -12.92 5.10 0.81
CA GLU A 29 -12.22 3.97 0.20
C GLU A 29 -11.80 3.04 1.34
N ALA A 30 -12.45 1.87 1.42
CA ALA A 30 -12.19 0.91 2.48
C ALA A 30 -10.67 0.71 2.57
N MET A 31 -10.11 0.98 3.75
CA MET A 31 -8.66 1.03 3.96
C MET A 31 -8.02 -0.23 3.35
N GLU A 32 -7.18 -0.07 2.34
CA GLU A 32 -6.61 -1.23 1.63
C GLU A 32 -5.78 -2.04 2.63
N PRO A 33 -6.08 -3.34 2.83
CA PRO A 33 -5.33 -4.15 3.79
C PRO A 33 -3.86 -4.23 3.37
N ARG A 34 -2.95 -4.09 4.34
CA ARG A 34 -1.51 -4.17 4.14
C ARG A 34 -0.93 -5.41 4.82
N LEU A 35 0.23 -5.83 4.33
CA LEU A 35 1.01 -6.93 4.88
C LEU A 35 2.40 -6.40 5.25
N SER A 36 2.95 -6.91 6.34
CA SER A 36 4.33 -6.67 6.75
C SER A 36 5.13 -7.96 6.62
N MET A 37 6.33 -7.87 6.05
CA MET A 37 7.25 -8.98 5.86
C MET A 37 8.62 -8.58 6.39
N THR A 38 9.26 -9.49 7.11
CA THR A 38 10.66 -9.34 7.52
C THR A 38 11.48 -10.48 6.94
N PHE A 39 12.56 -10.16 6.23
CA PHE A 39 13.46 -11.16 5.65
C PHE A 39 14.92 -10.77 5.80
N THR A 40 15.79 -11.77 5.64
CA THR A 40 17.25 -11.61 5.62
C THR A 40 17.74 -11.70 4.18
N CYS A 41 18.49 -10.69 3.74
CA CYS A 41 19.06 -10.64 2.39
C CYS A 41 20.05 -11.80 2.17
N THR A 42 19.88 -12.51 1.05
CA THR A 42 20.67 -13.70 0.68
C THR A 42 21.79 -13.40 -0.32
N VAL A 43 21.97 -12.14 -0.73
CA VAL A 43 23.11 -11.72 -1.55
C VAL A 43 24.39 -11.98 -0.77
N LYS A 44 25.41 -12.54 -1.44
CA LYS A 44 26.72 -12.80 -0.84
C LYS A 44 27.24 -11.53 -0.15
N ASP A 45 27.74 -11.69 1.06
CA ASP A 45 28.30 -10.62 1.90
C ASP A 45 27.31 -9.52 2.36
N CYS A 46 25.99 -9.68 2.17
CA CYS A 46 25.00 -8.73 2.67
C CYS A 46 24.39 -9.10 4.03
N GLY A 47 23.66 -10.23 4.11
CA GLY A 47 23.07 -10.73 5.36
C GLY A 47 22.10 -9.79 6.11
N THR A 48 21.72 -8.65 5.52
CA THR A 48 20.96 -7.61 6.21
C THR A 48 19.51 -8.03 6.40
N ARG A 49 19.01 -7.97 7.64
CA ARG A 49 17.60 -8.22 7.97
C ARG A 49 16.81 -6.93 7.88
N SER A 50 15.71 -6.93 7.13
CA SER A 50 14.88 -5.74 6.92
C SER A 50 13.39 -6.09 6.88
N SER A 51 12.57 -5.12 7.30
CA SER A 51 11.11 -5.22 7.34
C SER A 51 10.50 -4.26 6.32
N HIS A 52 9.51 -4.74 5.57
CA HIS A 52 8.86 -4.01 4.48
C HIS A 52 7.35 -4.17 4.56
N GLU A 53 6.63 -3.09 4.24
CA GLU A 53 5.16 -3.08 4.23
C GLU A 53 4.62 -2.77 2.83
N PHE A 54 3.70 -3.60 2.35
CA PHE A 54 3.10 -3.48 1.02
C PHE A 54 1.62 -3.82 1.06
N SER A 55 0.86 -3.45 0.03
CA SER A 55 -0.56 -3.77 0.00
C SER A 55 -0.79 -5.27 -0.19
N LYS A 56 -1.80 -5.82 0.47
CA LYS A 56 -2.22 -7.22 0.32
C LYS A 56 -2.58 -7.54 -1.14
N ARG A 57 -3.14 -6.56 -1.86
CA ARG A 57 -3.48 -6.72 -3.28
C ARG A 57 -2.24 -6.86 -4.15
N ALA A 58 -1.20 -6.04 -3.93
CA ALA A 58 0.06 -6.16 -4.66
C ALA A 58 0.69 -7.54 -4.43
N TYR A 59 0.64 -8.02 -3.19
CA TYR A 59 1.14 -9.34 -2.84
C TYR A 59 0.38 -10.48 -3.48
N THR A 60 -0.95 -10.43 -3.54
CA THR A 60 -1.79 -11.57 -3.95
C THR A 60 -2.14 -11.60 -5.43
N LYS A 61 -2.07 -10.45 -6.12
CA LYS A 61 -2.50 -10.30 -7.51
C LYS A 61 -1.53 -9.53 -8.38
N GLY A 62 -0.47 -8.97 -7.80
CA GLY A 62 0.46 -8.08 -8.50
C GLY A 62 1.90 -8.57 -8.38
N ILE A 63 2.81 -7.59 -8.37
CA ILE A 63 4.24 -7.78 -8.17
C ILE A 63 4.66 -6.97 -6.95
N VAL A 64 5.53 -7.56 -6.13
CA VAL A 64 6.17 -6.90 -4.99
C VAL A 64 7.68 -7.00 -5.15
N ILE A 65 8.33 -5.84 -5.22
CA ILE A 65 9.79 -5.70 -5.25
C ILE A 65 10.18 -4.75 -4.13
N VAL A 66 11.11 -5.16 -3.28
CA VAL A 66 11.59 -4.37 -2.14
C VAL A 66 13.08 -4.09 -2.28
N GLN A 67 13.53 -2.91 -1.86
CA GLN A 67 14.95 -2.57 -1.87
C GLN A 67 15.59 -2.95 -0.54
N CYS A 68 16.69 -3.71 -0.57
CA CYS A 68 17.44 -4.02 0.64
C CYS A 68 18.30 -2.81 1.05
N PRO A 69 18.27 -2.37 2.32
CA PRO A 69 19.09 -1.26 2.79
C PRO A 69 20.59 -1.60 2.90
N GLY A 70 20.95 -2.90 2.87
CA GLY A 70 22.34 -3.34 3.01
C GLY A 70 23.11 -3.43 1.69
N CYS A 71 22.52 -4.03 0.66
CA CYS A 71 23.16 -4.18 -0.66
C CYS A 71 22.56 -3.27 -1.74
N GLU A 72 21.55 -2.48 -1.41
CA GLU A 72 20.81 -1.57 -2.31
C GLU A 72 20.11 -2.24 -3.51
N ASN A 73 20.25 -3.57 -3.64
CA ASN A 73 19.59 -4.36 -4.66
C ASN A 73 18.08 -4.46 -4.40
N ARG A 74 17.35 -4.66 -5.49
CA ARG A 74 15.91 -4.91 -5.48
C ARG A 74 15.62 -6.41 -5.45
N HIS A 75 14.93 -6.86 -4.41
CA HIS A 75 14.55 -8.24 -4.19
C HIS A 75 13.10 -8.47 -4.61
N LEU A 76 12.89 -9.47 -5.46
CA LEU A 76 11.56 -9.92 -5.84
C LEU A 76 10.94 -10.74 -4.69
N ILE A 77 9.73 -10.37 -4.29
CA ILE A 77 9.00 -11.01 -3.18
C ILE A 77 7.79 -11.79 -3.69
N ALA A 78 7.03 -11.22 -4.62
CA ALA A 78 5.90 -11.86 -5.28
C ALA A 78 5.82 -11.42 -6.74
N ASP A 79 5.52 -12.35 -7.64
CA ASP A 79 5.21 -12.08 -9.05
C ASP A 79 4.05 -12.97 -9.53
N HIS A 80 2.83 -12.46 -9.38
CA HIS A 80 1.63 -13.11 -9.90
C HIS A 80 1.32 -12.73 -11.36
N LEU A 81 2.07 -11.81 -11.96
CA LEU A 81 1.87 -11.35 -13.34
C LEU A 81 2.79 -12.08 -14.34
N GLY A 82 3.81 -12.79 -13.85
CA GLY A 82 4.71 -13.63 -14.65
C GLY A 82 5.69 -12.82 -15.50
N TRP A 83 6.13 -11.66 -15.00
CA TRP A 83 7.12 -10.82 -15.66
C TRP A 83 8.54 -11.38 -15.53
N PHE A 84 8.84 -12.05 -14.42
CA PHE A 84 10.14 -12.65 -14.14
C PHE A 84 10.07 -14.17 -14.27
N LYS A 85 10.30 -14.66 -15.49
CA LYS A 85 10.32 -16.11 -15.80
C LYS A 85 11.69 -16.77 -15.54
N GLU A 86 12.76 -15.97 -15.63
CA GLU A 86 14.12 -16.40 -15.28
C GLU A 86 14.28 -16.38 -13.75
N GLY A 87 14.56 -17.54 -13.14
CA GLY A 87 14.78 -17.67 -11.70
C GLY A 87 13.57 -18.11 -10.86
N THR A 88 12.37 -18.23 -11.45
CA THR A 88 11.12 -18.67 -10.78
C THR A 88 10.61 -20.03 -11.28
N GLU A 89 11.48 -20.84 -11.89
CA GLU A 89 11.12 -22.12 -12.54
C GLU A 89 9.94 -21.98 -13.52
N ASP A 90 10.11 -21.13 -14.55
CA ASP A 90 9.07 -20.84 -15.55
C ASP A 90 7.78 -20.25 -14.94
N GLY A 91 7.89 -19.47 -13.86
CA GLY A 91 6.76 -18.86 -13.17
C GLY A 91 5.92 -19.82 -12.33
N LYS A 92 6.47 -20.98 -11.96
CA LYS A 92 5.87 -21.91 -11.00
C LYS A 92 6.05 -21.46 -9.56
N LEU A 93 7.18 -20.83 -9.24
CA LEU A 93 7.47 -20.28 -7.92
C LEU A 93 7.11 -18.79 -7.91
N ARG A 94 5.86 -18.49 -7.52
CA ARG A 94 5.27 -17.16 -7.70
C ARG A 94 5.48 -16.26 -6.51
N THR A 95 5.68 -16.83 -5.33
CA THR A 95 5.84 -16.07 -4.09
C THR A 95 7.01 -16.58 -3.25
N ILE A 96 7.41 -15.78 -2.25
CA ILE A 96 8.44 -16.17 -1.31
C ILE A 96 8.05 -17.43 -0.52
N GLU A 97 6.77 -17.70 -0.26
CA GLU A 97 6.36 -18.95 0.38
C GLU A 97 6.65 -20.16 -0.50
N ASP A 98 6.42 -20.06 -1.81
CA ASP A 98 6.76 -21.13 -2.75
C ASP A 98 8.26 -21.39 -2.75
N LEU A 99 9.06 -20.31 -2.77
CA LEU A 99 10.53 -20.38 -2.74
C LEU A 99 11.07 -20.98 -1.43
N VAL A 100 10.52 -20.58 -0.29
CA VAL A 100 10.91 -21.07 1.04
C VAL A 100 10.51 -22.55 1.19
N LYS A 101 9.32 -22.90 0.72
CA LYS A 101 8.82 -24.29 0.71
C LYS A 101 9.67 -25.19 -0.20
N ALA A 102 10.08 -24.70 -1.37
CA ALA A 102 10.98 -25.43 -2.27
C ALA A 102 12.35 -25.71 -1.64
N ARG A 103 12.83 -24.82 -0.75
CA ARG A 103 14.07 -25.01 0.03
C ARG A 103 13.90 -25.89 1.27
N GLY A 104 12.68 -26.32 1.61
CA GLY A 104 12.39 -27.13 2.81
C GLY A 104 12.35 -26.32 4.11
N GLU A 105 12.29 -25.00 4.03
CA GLU A 105 12.20 -24.10 5.18
C GLU A 105 10.73 -23.82 5.57
N LYS A 106 10.49 -23.37 6.81
CA LYS A 106 9.14 -23.06 7.32
C LYS A 106 8.88 -21.56 7.31
N VAL A 107 7.71 -21.16 6.80
CA VAL A 107 7.20 -19.78 6.93
C VAL A 107 6.41 -19.68 8.24
N LYS A 108 6.63 -18.62 9.01
CA LYS A 108 5.81 -18.28 10.18
C LYS A 108 4.82 -17.19 9.81
N TYR A 109 3.56 -17.39 10.14
CA TYR A 109 2.51 -16.40 9.95
C TYR A 109 2.21 -15.71 11.28
N GLY A 110 2.01 -14.40 11.24
CA GLY A 110 1.57 -13.62 12.39
C GLY A 110 0.47 -12.65 12.00
N ARG A 111 -0.35 -12.26 12.98
CA ARG A 111 -1.34 -11.18 12.84
C ARG A 111 -0.81 -9.93 13.54
N VAL A 112 -1.06 -8.78 12.93
CA VAL A 112 -0.74 -7.49 13.55
C VAL A 112 -1.96 -7.03 14.34
N GLY A 113 -1.79 -6.90 15.65
CA GLY A 113 -2.78 -6.37 16.57
C GLY A 113 -3.00 -4.86 16.39
N MET A 114 -4.02 -4.32 17.05
CA MET A 114 -4.42 -2.92 16.89
C MET A 114 -3.35 -1.93 17.41
N ASP A 115 -2.54 -2.37 18.38
CA ASP A 115 -1.44 -1.60 18.96
C ASP A 115 -0.10 -1.81 18.23
N GLY A 116 -0.09 -2.57 17.12
CA GLY A 116 1.10 -2.86 16.32
C GLY A 116 1.90 -4.09 16.78
N ASP A 117 1.45 -4.78 17.83
CA ASP A 117 2.02 -6.04 18.29
C ASP A 117 1.89 -7.14 17.22
N ILE A 118 2.94 -7.93 17.03
CA ILE A 118 2.93 -9.07 16.10
C ILE A 118 2.67 -10.35 16.89
N GLU A 119 1.47 -10.90 16.72
CA GLU A 119 1.06 -12.17 17.32
C GLU A 119 1.39 -13.32 16.37
N TYR A 120 2.31 -14.20 16.76
CA TYR A 120 2.56 -15.44 16.05
C TYR A 120 1.65 -16.53 16.58
N VAL A 121 0.89 -17.16 15.69
CA VAL A 121 0.06 -18.32 16.02
C VAL A 121 0.79 -19.55 15.48
N ASP A 122 1.24 -20.43 16.35
CA ASP A 122 1.74 -21.74 15.93
C ASP A 122 0.51 -22.59 15.54
N GLU A 123 0.32 -22.85 14.25
CA GLU A 123 -0.63 -23.86 13.74
C GLU A 123 -0.04 -25.28 13.81
#